data_AF-A0A7V4MF73-F1
#
_entry.id   AF-A0A7V4MF73-F1
#
_cell.length_a   1.000
_cell.length_b   1.000
_cell.length_c   1.000
_cell.angle_alpha   90.00
_cell.angle_beta   90.00
_cell.angle_gamma   90.00
#
_symmetry.space_group_name_H-M   'P 1'
#
loop_
_entity.id
_entity.type
_entity.pdbx_description
1 polymer ?
#
loop_
_entity_poly.entity_id
_entity_poly.type
_entity_poly.pdbx_seq_one_letter_code
_entity_poly.pdbx_strand_id
1 'polypeptide(L)'
;MRRLRAGLLLSGLLLLVAATPADAASGKVVKVLPHHLDAQGRHTLSPSLFDRDAYQAYLRQNPQLRAGQRFDICWRARAKNPALTLRVELRGASSVRAPREHTLTTPVKPSRGLTRWTGLEIQGEEFRALGEITAWRVTLWDGDQLLGEQKSLLW
;
A
#
# COMPACT_ATOMS: atom_id res chain seq x y z
N MET A 1 56.06 -31.56 43.26
CA MET A 1 54.67 -31.14 43.00
C MET A 1 54.67 -29.81 42.28
N ARG A 2 54.53 -29.77 40.95
CA ARG A 2 54.22 -28.54 40.17
C ARG A 2 53.99 -28.93 38.71
N ARG A 3 52.88 -29.62 38.48
CA ARG A 3 52.25 -29.75 37.16
C ARG A 3 50.95 -28.96 37.21
N LEU A 4 50.48 -28.53 36.05
CA LEU A 4 49.23 -27.81 35.78
C LEU A 4 49.27 -26.31 36.09
N ARG A 5 49.37 -25.52 35.02
CA ARG A 5 48.68 -24.24 34.76
C ARG A 5 49.15 -23.67 33.41
N ALA A 6 49.01 -24.46 32.35
CA ALA A 6 49.25 -24.01 30.97
C ALA A 6 48.16 -24.63 30.11
N GLY A 7 46.96 -24.05 30.14
CA GLY A 7 45.82 -24.61 29.41
C GLY A 7 44.49 -24.07 29.89
N LEU A 8 44.35 -22.75 30.03
CA LEU A 8 43.05 -22.13 30.28
C LEU A 8 43.05 -20.64 29.92
N LEU A 9 43.71 -20.28 28.82
CA LEU A 9 43.64 -18.92 28.24
C LEU A 9 43.47 -18.95 26.70
N LEU A 10 42.99 -20.07 26.14
CA LEU A 10 42.83 -20.22 24.69
C LEU A 10 41.46 -20.77 24.26
N SER A 11 40.43 -20.62 25.10
CA SER A 11 39.10 -21.21 24.86
C SER A 11 37.96 -20.20 24.75
N GLY A 12 38.25 -18.89 24.90
CA GLY A 12 37.22 -17.84 24.96
C GLY A 12 37.02 -17.00 23.70
N LEU A 13 37.82 -17.20 22.64
CA LEU A 13 37.92 -16.23 21.53
C LEU A 13 37.45 -16.76 20.16
N LEU A 14 36.44 -17.62 20.12
CA LEU A 14 36.01 -18.27 18.87
C LEU A 14 34.50 -18.44 18.74
N LEU A 15 33.73 -17.40 19.04
CA LEU A 15 32.31 -17.30 18.68
C LEU A 15 31.93 -15.87 18.25
N LEU A 16 32.70 -15.26 17.34
CA LEU A 16 32.14 -14.22 16.46
C LEU A 16 31.59 -14.93 15.22
N VAL A 17 30.37 -15.46 15.34
CA VAL A 17 29.55 -15.74 14.16
C VAL A 17 29.30 -14.39 13.50
N ALA A 18 29.94 -14.15 12.36
CA ALA A 18 29.60 -13.05 11.49
C ALA A 18 28.17 -13.29 10.98
N ALA A 19 27.18 -12.73 11.67
CA ALA A 19 25.82 -12.67 11.17
C ALA A 19 25.86 -11.84 9.89
N THR A 20 25.78 -12.52 8.74
CA THR A 20 25.52 -11.82 7.48
C THR A 20 24.16 -11.13 7.65
N PRO A 21 24.05 -9.82 7.38
CA PRO A 21 22.76 -9.16 7.46
C PRO A 21 21.84 -9.91 6.50
N ALA A 22 20.84 -10.60 7.05
CA ALA A 22 19.78 -11.17 6.24
C ALA A 22 19.17 -10.01 5.47
N ASP A 23 19.24 -10.07 4.13
CA ASP A 23 18.63 -9.08 3.26
C ASP A 23 17.11 -9.15 3.47
N ALA A 24 16.64 -8.37 4.45
CA ALA A 24 15.27 -8.36 4.91
C ALA A 24 14.41 -7.68 3.85
N ALA A 25 13.27 -8.28 3.55
CA ALA A 25 12.30 -7.65 2.67
C ALA A 25 11.93 -6.27 3.26
N SER A 26 11.99 -5.25 2.42
CA SER A 26 11.70 -3.87 2.79
C SER A 26 10.81 -3.24 1.74
N GLY A 27 9.87 -2.41 2.18
CA GLY A 27 9.02 -1.67 1.25
C GLY A 27 8.41 -0.44 1.88
N LYS A 28 7.69 0.31 1.07
CA LYS A 28 6.97 1.50 1.51
C LYS A 28 5.83 1.79 0.55
N VAL A 29 4.67 2.12 1.10
CA VAL A 29 3.65 2.93 0.41
C VAL A 29 4.07 4.38 0.58
N VAL A 30 4.55 5.00 -0.50
CA VAL A 30 5.19 6.32 -0.50
C VAL A 30 4.13 7.42 -0.58
N LYS A 31 3.13 7.23 -1.43
CA LYS A 31 2.03 8.18 -1.63
C LYS A 31 0.78 7.44 -2.11
N VAL A 32 -0.38 7.89 -1.66
CA VAL A 32 -1.68 7.45 -2.17
C VAL A 32 -2.45 8.68 -2.64
N LEU A 33 -3.01 8.59 -3.84
CA LEU A 33 -3.82 9.64 -4.45
C LEU A 33 -5.21 9.09 -4.79
N PRO A 34 -6.22 9.37 -3.95
CA PRO A 34 -7.60 9.08 -4.29
C PRO A 34 -8.11 10.08 -5.35
N HIS A 35 -8.68 9.56 -6.44
CA HIS A 35 -9.37 10.33 -7.48
C HIS A 35 -10.80 9.85 -7.70
N HIS A 36 -11.77 10.77 -7.70
CA HIS A 36 -13.14 10.45 -8.10
C HIS A 36 -13.19 10.11 -9.59
N LEU A 37 -14.08 9.19 -9.95
CA LEU A 37 -14.33 8.78 -11.31
C LEU A 37 -15.73 9.22 -11.74
N ASP A 38 -15.86 9.71 -12.97
CA ASP A 38 -17.15 9.95 -13.60
C ASP A 38 -17.79 8.65 -14.13
N ALA A 39 -18.98 8.76 -14.72
CA ALA A 39 -19.70 7.63 -15.31
C ALA A 39 -18.96 6.94 -16.47
N GLN A 40 -17.93 7.57 -17.03
CA GLN A 40 -17.07 7.00 -18.07
C GLN A 40 -15.76 6.43 -17.49
N GLY A 41 -15.59 6.42 -16.16
CA GLY A 41 -14.36 5.97 -15.50
C GLY A 41 -13.21 6.97 -15.60
N ARG A 42 -13.46 8.25 -15.91
CA ARG A 42 -12.42 9.26 -16.05
C ARG A 42 -12.15 9.95 -14.71
N HIS A 43 -10.87 10.04 -14.36
CA HIS A 43 -10.38 10.87 -13.25
C HIS A 43 -9.82 12.23 -13.69
N THR A 44 -9.65 12.43 -15.00
CA THR A 44 -9.19 13.67 -15.62
C THR A 44 -9.75 13.76 -17.05
N LEU A 45 -9.89 14.99 -17.57
CA LEU A 45 -10.34 15.23 -18.93
C LEU A 45 -9.16 15.29 -19.93
N SER A 46 -7.94 15.47 -19.44
CA SER A 46 -6.72 15.54 -20.25
C SER A 46 -5.51 15.03 -19.46
N PRO A 47 -4.34 14.83 -20.11
CA PRO A 47 -3.09 14.49 -19.41
C PRO A 47 -2.55 15.61 -18.51
N SER A 48 -3.13 16.81 -18.51
CA SER A 48 -2.69 17.95 -17.70
C SER A 48 -3.01 17.73 -16.22
N LEU A 49 -2.01 17.97 -15.35
CA LEU A 49 -2.22 17.96 -13.90
C LEU A 49 -3.15 19.07 -13.43
N PHE A 50 -3.11 20.22 -14.10
CA PHE A 50 -4.01 21.34 -13.81
C PHE A 50 -5.46 20.96 -14.10
N ASP A 51 -5.72 20.36 -15.27
CA ASP A 51 -7.06 19.92 -15.65
C ASP A 51 -7.57 18.81 -14.74
N ARG A 52 -6.69 17.88 -14.34
CA ARG A 52 -7.04 16.86 -13.34
C ARG A 52 -7.49 17.51 -12.05
N ASP A 53 -6.73 18.44 -11.51
CA ASP A 53 -7.04 19.05 -10.20
C ASP A 53 -8.33 19.88 -10.26
N ALA A 54 -8.55 20.61 -11.35
CA ALA A 54 -9.81 21.32 -11.61
C ALA A 54 -10.99 20.34 -11.72
N TYR A 55 -10.83 19.24 -12.47
CA TYR A 55 -11.89 18.26 -12.64
C TYR A 55 -12.20 17.50 -11.35
N GLN A 56 -11.20 17.19 -10.53
CA GLN A 56 -11.40 16.61 -9.21
C GLN A 56 -12.12 17.58 -8.26
N ALA A 57 -11.90 18.89 -8.38
CA ALA A 57 -12.67 19.89 -7.64
C ALA A 57 -14.14 19.90 -8.08
N TYR A 58 -14.39 19.85 -9.39
CA TYR A 58 -15.73 19.74 -9.95
C TYR A 58 -16.46 18.47 -9.46
N LEU A 59 -15.84 17.30 -9.51
CA LEU A 59 -16.46 16.05 -9.03
C LEU A 59 -16.72 16.04 -7.51
N ARG A 60 -15.87 16.70 -6.71
CA ARG A 60 -16.12 16.89 -5.27
C ARG A 60 -17.36 17.74 -4.99
N GLN A 61 -17.59 18.76 -5.81
CA GLN A 61 -18.76 19.64 -5.70
C GLN A 61 -20.03 19.03 -6.31
N ASN A 62 -19.90 17.97 -7.11
CA ASN A 62 -21.01 17.32 -7.81
C ASN A 62 -21.02 15.80 -7.53
N PRO A 63 -21.35 15.36 -6.29
CA PRO A 63 -21.36 13.95 -5.92
C PRO A 63 -22.18 13.05 -6.82
N GLN A 64 -23.28 13.56 -7.40
CA GLN A 64 -24.17 12.86 -8.32
C GLN A 64 -23.50 12.46 -9.64
N LEU A 65 -22.35 13.05 -9.97
CA LEU A 65 -21.56 12.72 -11.16
C LEU A 65 -20.49 11.65 -10.88
N ARG A 66 -20.27 11.30 -9.61
CA ARG A 66 -19.28 10.29 -9.20
C ARG A 66 -19.86 8.89 -9.42
N ALA A 67 -19.18 8.07 -10.21
CA ALA A 67 -19.53 6.67 -10.43
C ALA A 67 -18.48 5.69 -9.87
N GLY A 68 -17.41 6.20 -9.26
CA GLY A 68 -16.36 5.39 -8.68
C GLY A 68 -15.26 6.19 -8.00
N GLN A 69 -14.24 5.46 -7.55
CA GLN A 69 -13.02 6.00 -6.97
C GLN A 69 -11.82 5.18 -7.47
N ARG A 70 -10.78 5.89 -7.91
CA ARG A 70 -9.47 5.37 -8.25
C ARG A 70 -8.46 5.72 -7.16
N PHE A 71 -7.52 4.83 -6.91
CA PHE A 71 -6.37 5.03 -6.04
C PHE A 71 -5.10 4.86 -6.85
N ASP A 72 -4.41 5.96 -7.13
CA ASP A 72 -3.06 5.91 -7.68
C ASP A 72 -2.06 5.80 -6.53
N ILE A 73 -1.35 4.68 -6.48
CA ILE A 73 -0.51 4.30 -5.36
C ILE A 73 0.94 4.29 -5.80
N CYS A 74 1.74 5.13 -5.17
CA CYS A 74 3.18 5.20 -5.31
C CYS A 74 3.82 4.32 -4.24
N TRP A 75 4.62 3.36 -4.64
CA TRP A 75 5.23 2.40 -3.73
C TRP A 75 6.61 1.95 -4.21
N ARG A 76 7.38 1.33 -3.32
CA ARG A 76 8.67 0.69 -3.64
C ARG A 76 8.92 -0.48 -2.71
N ALA A 77 9.58 -1.52 -3.19
CA ALA A 77 10.00 -2.66 -2.37
C ALA A 77 11.22 -3.40 -2.91
N ARG A 78 12.00 -3.97 -1.98
CA ARG A 78 12.99 -5.03 -2.20
C ARG A 78 12.47 -6.26 -1.47
N ALA A 79 12.23 -7.33 -2.19
CA ALA A 79 11.66 -8.55 -1.65
C ALA A 79 12.19 -9.76 -2.41
N LYS A 80 12.24 -10.91 -1.74
CA LYS A 80 12.67 -12.17 -2.34
C LYS A 80 11.54 -12.86 -3.10
N ASN A 81 10.29 -12.67 -2.65
CA ASN A 81 9.16 -13.27 -3.34
C ASN A 81 8.93 -12.62 -4.70
N PRO A 82 8.61 -13.41 -5.73
CA PRO A 82 8.42 -12.90 -7.09
C PRO A 82 7.15 -12.04 -7.25
N ALA A 83 6.22 -12.14 -6.30
CA ALA A 83 4.97 -11.40 -6.26
C ALA A 83 4.71 -10.84 -4.86
N LEU A 84 4.30 -9.58 -4.82
CA LEU A 84 3.83 -8.85 -3.66
C LEU A 84 2.34 -8.55 -3.85
N THR A 85 1.63 -8.22 -2.77
CA THR A 85 0.22 -7.83 -2.85
C THR A 85 0.06 -6.37 -2.46
N LEU A 86 -0.50 -5.57 -3.37
CA LEU A 86 -0.99 -4.25 -3.04
C LEU A 86 -2.48 -4.36 -2.72
N ARG A 87 -2.88 -3.86 -1.54
CA ARG A 87 -4.25 -3.97 -1.02
C ARG A 87 -4.77 -2.57 -0.71
N VAL A 88 -6.01 -2.29 -1.11
CA VAL A 88 -6.76 -1.09 -0.74
C VAL A 88 -8.00 -1.54 0.01
N GLU A 89 -8.08 -1.22 1.30
CA GLU A 89 -9.23 -1.47 2.14
C GLU A 89 -10.01 -0.16 2.30
N LEU A 90 -11.32 -0.23 2.14
CA LEU A 90 -12.22 0.90 2.07
C LEU A 90 -13.31 0.76 3.12
N ARG A 91 -13.68 1.89 3.75
CA ARG A 91 -14.89 2.01 4.57
C ARG A 91 -15.83 3.04 3.94
N GLY A 92 -17.09 2.68 3.79
CA GLY A 92 -18.13 3.52 3.22
C GLY A 92 -19.28 3.81 4.16
N ALA A 93 -19.82 5.02 4.09
CA ALA A 93 -21.03 5.45 4.76
C ALA A 93 -22.24 5.26 3.83
N SER A 94 -22.73 4.02 3.73
CA SER A 94 -23.99 3.73 3.04
C SER A 94 -25.16 4.25 3.89
N SER A 95 -26.01 5.10 3.31
CA SER A 95 -27.10 5.81 4.02
C SER A 95 -28.18 4.91 4.65
N VAL A 96 -28.12 3.60 4.41
CA VAL A 96 -29.17 2.63 4.79
C VAL A 96 -28.67 1.59 5.81
N ARG A 97 -27.36 1.52 6.12
CA ARG A 97 -26.80 0.49 7.03
C ARG A 97 -25.53 0.95 7.75
N ALA A 98 -25.10 0.14 8.72
CA ALA A 98 -23.79 0.26 9.36
C ALA A 98 -22.63 0.39 8.33
N PRO A 99 -21.48 0.98 8.70
CA PRO A 99 -20.35 1.15 7.80
C PRO A 99 -20.02 -0.14 7.04
N ARG A 100 -19.90 -0.03 5.72
CA ARG A 100 -19.56 -1.15 4.85
C ARG A 100 -18.07 -1.14 4.55
N GLU A 101 -17.48 -2.32 4.46
CA GLU A 101 -16.09 -2.49 4.09
C GLU A 101 -15.97 -3.14 2.71
N HIS A 102 -14.94 -2.76 1.95
CA HIS A 102 -14.60 -3.38 0.68
C HIS A 102 -13.08 -3.44 0.52
N THR A 103 -12.56 -4.50 -0.09
CA THR A 103 -11.12 -4.68 -0.27
C THR A 103 -10.79 -4.96 -1.72
N LEU A 104 -9.93 -4.13 -2.30
CA LEU A 104 -9.32 -4.33 -3.60
C LEU A 104 -7.91 -4.90 -3.41
N THR A 105 -7.53 -5.88 -4.22
CA THR A 105 -6.17 -6.45 -4.21
C THR A 105 -5.63 -6.58 -5.61
N THR A 106 -4.32 -6.39 -5.77
CA THR A 106 -3.64 -6.69 -7.03
C THR A 106 -2.22 -7.21 -6.77
N PRO A 107 -1.77 -8.25 -7.49
CA PRO A 107 -0.38 -8.69 -7.41
C PRO A 107 0.54 -7.69 -8.13
N VAL A 108 1.68 -7.39 -7.54
CA VAL A 108 2.72 -6.54 -8.12
C VAL A 108 4.10 -7.20 -8.01
N LYS A 109 4.96 -7.01 -9.00
CA LYS A 109 6.34 -7.53 -8.97
C LYS A 109 7.24 -6.61 -8.15
N PRO A 110 8.16 -7.12 -7.30
CA PRO A 110 9.08 -6.27 -6.54
C PRO A 110 9.77 -5.23 -7.40
N SER A 111 9.86 -4.00 -6.90
CA SER A 111 10.41 -2.88 -7.67
C SER A 111 11.93 -2.73 -7.57
N ARG A 112 12.61 -3.67 -6.90
CA ARG A 112 14.05 -3.61 -6.57
C ARG A 112 14.44 -2.32 -5.84
N GLY A 113 13.50 -1.72 -5.12
CA GLY A 113 13.66 -0.45 -4.41
C GLY A 113 13.37 0.81 -5.23
N LEU A 114 13.07 0.69 -6.53
CA LEU A 114 12.63 1.80 -7.38
C LEU A 114 11.16 2.14 -7.12
N THR A 115 10.77 3.38 -7.42
CA THR A 115 9.38 3.82 -7.29
C THR A 115 8.51 3.28 -8.43
N ARG A 116 7.31 2.81 -8.11
CA ARG A 116 6.29 2.36 -9.06
C ARG A 116 4.94 2.98 -8.72
N TRP A 117 4.14 3.22 -9.74
CA TRP A 117 2.75 3.62 -9.62
C TRP A 117 1.84 2.45 -10.03
N THR A 118 0.75 2.26 -9.28
CA THR A 118 -0.28 1.25 -9.57
C THR A 118 -1.64 1.84 -9.25
N GLY A 119 -2.58 1.73 -10.19
CA GLY A 119 -3.96 2.19 -10.03
C GLY A 119 -4.87 1.04 -9.65
N LEU A 120 -5.69 1.20 -8.60
CA LEU A 120 -6.82 0.31 -8.28
C LEU A 120 -8.09 1.13 -8.26
N GLU A 121 -9.20 0.53 -8.71
CA GLU A 121 -10.46 1.25 -8.91
C GLU A 121 -11.62 0.45 -8.36
N ILE A 122 -12.59 1.16 -7.78
CA ILE A 122 -13.93 0.65 -7.45
C ILE A 122 -14.95 1.48 -8.22
N GLN A 123 -15.87 0.82 -8.93
CA GLN A 123 -16.84 1.48 -9.79
C GLN A 123 -18.20 0.76 -9.73
N GLY A 124 -19.22 1.35 -10.35
CA GLY A 124 -20.47 0.64 -10.64
C GLY A 124 -21.25 0.25 -9.40
N GLU A 125 -21.70 -1.00 -9.33
CA GLU A 125 -22.51 -1.48 -8.20
C GLU A 125 -21.70 -1.61 -6.90
N GLU A 126 -20.43 -1.98 -6.96
CA GLU A 126 -19.58 -2.11 -5.78
C GLU A 126 -19.40 -0.76 -5.08
N PHE A 127 -19.13 0.29 -5.87
CA PHE A 127 -19.04 1.65 -5.36
C PHE A 127 -20.38 2.15 -4.79
N ARG A 128 -21.49 1.94 -5.53
CA ARG A 128 -22.83 2.34 -5.08
C ARG A 128 -23.24 1.62 -3.79
N ALA A 129 -22.93 0.33 -3.67
CA ALA A 129 -23.22 -0.47 -2.49
C ALA A 129 -22.39 -0.03 -1.28
N LEU A 130 -21.13 0.34 -1.49
CA LEU A 130 -20.24 0.87 -0.46
C LEU A 130 -20.71 2.25 0.04
N GLY A 131 -21.22 3.09 -0.87
CA GLY A 131 -21.61 4.46 -0.58
C GLY A 131 -20.40 5.41 -0.60
N GLU A 132 -20.53 6.56 0.06
CA GLU A 132 -19.43 7.51 0.15
C GLU A 132 -18.27 6.92 0.94
N ILE A 133 -17.08 6.86 0.32
CA ILE A 133 -15.86 6.37 0.97
C ILE A 133 -15.41 7.40 2.00
N THR A 134 -15.45 7.02 3.27
CA THR A 134 -15.07 7.89 4.40
C THR A 134 -13.69 7.59 4.93
N ALA A 135 -13.20 6.36 4.79
CA ALA A 135 -11.84 5.98 5.17
C ALA A 135 -11.25 4.96 4.21
N TRP A 136 -9.92 4.97 4.10
CA TRP A 136 -9.16 4.01 3.31
C TRP A 136 -7.83 3.67 3.98
N ARG A 137 -7.34 2.46 3.72
CA ARG A 137 -5.98 2.02 4.02
C ARG A 137 -5.38 1.31 2.82
N VAL A 138 -4.14 1.62 2.51
CA VAL A 138 -3.35 0.96 1.49
C VAL A 138 -2.18 0.25 2.15
N THR A 139 -2.02 -1.03 1.85
CA THR A 139 -0.96 -1.87 2.38
C THR A 139 -0.21 -2.60 1.26
N LEU A 140 1.09 -2.78 1.45
CA LEU A 140 1.97 -3.57 0.59
C LEU A 140 2.48 -4.78 1.37
N TRP A 141 2.25 -5.98 0.84
CA TRP A 141 2.54 -7.24 1.51
C TRP A 141 3.52 -8.11 0.73
N ASP A 142 4.39 -8.79 1.46
CA ASP A 142 5.27 -9.85 0.99
C ASP A 142 4.88 -11.17 1.68
N GLY A 143 3.98 -11.95 1.04
CA GLY A 143 3.27 -13.03 1.74
C GLY A 143 2.48 -12.48 2.92
N ASP A 144 2.78 -12.96 4.12
CA ASP A 144 2.19 -12.49 5.38
C ASP A 144 2.94 -11.30 6.01
N GLN A 145 4.06 -10.87 5.42
CA GLN A 145 4.85 -9.76 5.94
C GLN A 145 4.33 -8.43 5.40
N LEU A 146 3.85 -7.54 6.27
CA LEU A 146 3.54 -6.16 5.91
C LEU A 146 4.83 -5.38 5.65
N LEU A 147 5.02 -4.91 4.42
CA LEU A 147 6.18 -4.09 4.03
C LEU A 147 5.94 -2.60 4.22
N GLY A 148 4.70 -2.13 4.06
CA GLY A 148 4.39 -0.71 4.20
C GLY A 148 2.89 -0.41 4.18
N GLU A 149 2.52 0.71 4.82
CA GLU A 149 1.15 1.15 4.98
C GLU A 149 1.04 2.66 4.76
N GLN A 150 -0.09 3.10 4.21
CA GLN A 150 -0.58 4.46 4.32
C GLN A 150 -2.10 4.44 4.48
N LYS A 151 -2.67 5.37 5.24
CA LYS A 151 -4.11 5.42 5.50
C LYS A 151 -4.65 6.85 5.56
N SER A 152 -5.94 7.00 5.34
CA SER A 152 -6.66 8.25 5.59
C SER A 152 -6.71 8.58 7.08
N LEU A 153 -7.00 9.83 7.43
CA LEU A 153 -7.12 10.27 8.82
C LEU A 153 -8.18 9.49 9.62
N LEU A 154 -9.29 9.10 8.98
CA LEU A 154 -10.44 8.44 9.62
C LEU A 154 -10.33 6.90 9.69
N TRP A 155 -9.14 6.34 9.42
CA TRP A 155 -8.94 4.89 9.41
C TRP A 155 -8.60 4.29 10.78
#